data_AF-A0A940PSD3-F1
#
_entry.id   AF-A0A940PSD3-F1
#
_cell.length_a   1.000
_cell.length_b   1.000
_cell.length_c   1.000
_cell.angle_alpha   90.00
_cell.angle_beta   90.00
_cell.angle_gamma   90.00
#
_symmetry.space_group_name_H-M   'P 1'
#
loop_
_entity.id
_entity.type
_entity.pdbx_description
1 polymer ?
#
loop_
_entity_poly.entity_id
_entity_poly.type
_entity_poly.pdbx_seq_one_letter_code
_entity_poly.pdbx_strand_id
1 'polypeptide(L)' 'MLNPEDANKIIRFLSAAYFCTDSAEARAEFNRLANELRKASGQPEQ' A
#
# COMPACT_ATOMS: atom_id res chain seq x y z
N MET A 1 -14.40 -2.18 -9.29
CA MET A 1 -13.02 -1.70 -9.44
C MET A 1 -12.84 -0.56 -8.46
N LEU A 2 -11.84 -0.62 -7.57
CA LEU A 2 -11.54 0.51 -6.68
C LEU A 2 -11.01 1.68 -7.53
N ASN A 3 -11.42 2.91 -7.24
CA ASN A 3 -10.87 4.09 -7.91
C ASN A 3 -9.35 4.20 -7.58
N PRO A 4 -8.45 4.33 -8.59
CA PRO A 4 -7.02 4.55 -8.35
C PRO A 4 -6.71 5.72 -7.41
N GLU A 5 -7.51 6.79 -7.45
CA GLU A 5 -7.30 7.95 -6.57
C GLU A 5 -7.47 7.56 -5.09
N ASP A 6 -8.53 6.84 -4.76
CA ASP A 6 -8.80 6.42 -3.38
C ASP A 6 -7.82 5.33 -2.92
N ALA A 7 -7.44 4.41 -3.82
CA ALA A 7 -6.35 3.46 -3.56
C ALA A 7 -5.05 4.20 -3.20
N ASN A 8 -4.71 5.25 -3.95
CA ASN A 8 -3.49 6.02 -3.71
C ASN A 8 -3.50 6.79 -2.38
N LYS A 9 -4.68 7.23 -1.89
CA LYS A 9 -4.80 7.83 -0.55
C LYS A 9 -4.41 6.82 0.55
N ILE A 10 -4.90 5.58 0.44
CA ILE A 10 -4.59 4.52 1.42
C ILE A 10 -3.14 4.03 1.27
N ILE A 11 -2.64 3.87 0.04
CA ILE A 11 -1.24 3.48 -0.20
C ILE A 11 -0.27 4.50 0.43
N ARG A 12 -0.57 5.80 0.36
CA ARG A 12 0.24 6.85 1.02
C ARG A 12 0.24 6.69 2.54
N PHE A 13 -0.90 6.36 3.13
CA PHE A 13 -0.99 6.08 4.57
C PHE A 13 -0.14 4.86 4.96
N LEU A 14 -0.21 3.77 4.21
CA LEU A 14 0.63 2.57 4.43
C LEU A 14 2.12 2.88 4.25
N SER A 15 2.47 3.71 3.28
CA SER A 15 3.86 4.16 3.06
C SER A 15 4.38 4.99 4.25
N ALA A 16 3.56 5.88 4.82
CA ALA A 16 3.94 6.60 6.03
C ALA A 16 4.18 5.65 7.21
N ALA A 17 3.32 4.64 7.38
CA ALA A 17 3.50 3.61 8.41
C ALA A 17 4.78 2.78 8.20
N TYR A 18 5.11 2.45 6.95
CA TYR A 18 6.35 1.77 6.57
C TYR A 18 7.61 2.51 7.05
N PHE A 19 7.62 3.84 6.90
CA PHE A 19 8.75 4.66 7.35
C PHE A 19 8.75 4.96 8.85
N CYS A 20 7.62 4.76 9.54
CA CYS A 20 7.49 5.02 10.98
C CYS A 20 7.83 3.80 11.85
N THR A 21 7.68 2.58 11.31
CA THR A 21 7.98 1.34 12.04
C THR A 21 9.42 0.88 11.83
N ASP A 22 9.97 0.20 12.85
CA ASP A 22 11.23 -0.56 12.76
C ASP A 22 11.02 -2.07 12.60
N SER A 23 9.76 -2.54 12.66
CA SER A 23 9.46 -3.95 12.44
C SER A 23 9.56 -4.31 10.96
N ALA A 24 10.48 -5.23 10.64
CA ALA A 24 10.65 -5.77 9.29
C ALA A 24 9.39 -6.51 8.80
N GLU A 25 8.70 -7.22 9.69
CA GLU A 25 7.44 -7.90 9.38
C GLU A 25 6.34 -6.90 9.02
N ALA A 26 6.20 -5.82 9.79
CA ALA A 26 5.22 -4.77 9.49
C ALA A 26 5.52 -4.08 8.14
N ARG A 27 6.80 -3.82 7.85
CA ARG A 27 7.23 -3.26 6.56
C ARG A 27 6.85 -4.15 5.38
N ALA A 28 7.07 -5.46 5.50
CA ALA A 28 6.68 -6.43 4.48
C ALA A 28 5.16 -6.44 4.26
N GLU A 29 4.39 -6.40 5.35
CA GLU A 29 2.92 -6.39 5.27
C GLU A 29 2.36 -5.10 4.67
N PHE A 30 2.92 -3.93 5.00
CA PHE A 30 2.50 -2.68 4.36
C PHE A 30 2.75 -2.66 2.84
N ASN A 31 3.88 -3.21 2.40
CA ASN A 31 4.17 -3.36 0.97
C ASN A 31 3.17 -4.32 0.30
N ARG A 32 2.89 -5.48 0.93
CA ARG A 32 1.90 -6.44 0.42
C ARG A 32 0.53 -5.79 0.27
N LEU A 33 0.05 -5.11 1.32
CA LEU A 33 -1.25 -4.42 1.31
C LEU A 33 -1.31 -3.29 0.27
N ALA A 34 -0.22 -2.55 0.08
CA ALA A 34 -0.15 -1.55 -0.99
C ALA A 34 -0.31 -2.17 -2.38
N ASN A 35 0.31 -3.33 -2.63
CA ASN A 35 0.14 -4.04 -3.90
C ASN A 35 -1.27 -4.63 -4.09
N GLU A 36 -1.93 -5.10 -3.02
CA GLU A 36 -3.33 -5.52 -3.10
C GLU A 36 -4.26 -4.35 -3.48
N LEU A 37 -3.99 -3.14 -2.97
CA LEU A 37 -4.73 -1.93 -3.37
C LEU A 37 -4.48 -1.56 -4.84
N ARG A 38 -3.26 -1.76 -5.34
CA ARG A 38 -2.93 -1.55 -6.76
C ARG A 38 -3.69 -2.51 -7.65
N LYS A 39 -3.68 -3.81 -7.34
CA LYS A 39 -4.48 -4.83 -8.04
C LYS A 39 -5.96 -4.49 -8.05
N ALA A 40 -6.53 -4.17 -6.88
CA ALA A 40 -7.95 -3.83 -6.75
C ALA A 40 -8.37 -2.57 -7.54
N SER A 41 -7.41 -1.69 -7.84
CA SER A 41 -7.60 -0.46 -8.62
C SER A 41 -7.07 -0.53 -10.06
N GLY A 42 -6.61 -1.70 -10.52
CA GLY A 42 -6.09 -1.87 -11.89
C GLY A 42 -4.74 -1.21 -12.16
N GLN A 43 -3.97 -0.91 -11.11
CA GLN A 43 -2.62 -0.36 -11.20
C GLN A 43 -1.57 -1.50 -11.18
N PRO A 44 -0.41 -1.34 -11.85
CA PRO A 44 0.69 -2.30 -11.75
C PRO A 44 1.26 -2.34 -10.33
N GLU A 45 1.77 -3.49 -9.90
CA GLU A 45 2.49 -3.62 -8.63
C GLU A 45 3.82 -2.87 -8.64
N GLN A 46 4.35 -2.56 -7.44
CA GLN A 46 5.71 -2.03 -7.25
C GLN A 46 6.76 -3.13 -7.17
#